data_AF-X1PJV7-F1
#
_entry.id   AF-X1PJV7-F1
#
_cell.length_a   1.000
_cell.length_b   1.000
_cell.length_c   1.000
_cell.angle_alpha   90.00
_cell.angle_beta   90.00
_cell.angle_gamma   90.00
#
_symmetry.space_group_name_H-M   'P 1'
#
loop_
_entity.id
_entity.type
_entity.pdbx_description
1 polymer ?
#
loop_
_entity_poly.entity_id
_entity_poly.type
_entity_poly.pdbx_seq_one_letter_code
_entity_poly.pdbx_strand_id
1 'polypeptide(L)'
;SNLPSEDPSCGSMALMTSDKNVTMKTEWLKGGSFDGIQEFWDDFREDGRLEAKTTCSGSGKELPSREKPKIGSLGIYHSLNPGEDKIFEFILSWHFPNRIKTWDCDRCSRVSEKETIGNYYSSLFEDAWKVGQYLIENMERLERASRDFHRALFSSTLPCYVIDAIASNITVLRSPTCFRIEDGTFLGWEGCHDTTGCCFGSCTHVWNYAQTVAFLFPELEQSMRKVEFNLETDEEG
;
A
#
# COMPACT_ATOMS: atom_id res chain seq x y z
N SER A 1 -17.73 4.60 1.73
CA SER A 1 -17.70 6.02 1.32
C SER A 1 -18.93 6.29 0.47
N ASN A 2 -19.33 7.55 0.26
CA ASN A 2 -20.39 7.92 -0.70
C ASN A 2 -19.81 8.26 -2.09
N LEU A 3 -18.61 7.75 -2.39
CA LEU A 3 -17.93 8.02 -3.65
C LEU A 3 -18.48 7.07 -4.75
N PRO A 4 -18.53 7.53 -6.02
CA PRO A 4 -18.80 6.64 -7.15
C PRO A 4 -17.80 5.48 -7.20
N SER A 5 -18.23 4.34 -7.74
CA SER A 5 -17.39 3.13 -7.86
C SER A 5 -16.10 3.39 -8.62
N GLU A 6 -16.12 4.28 -9.61
CA GLU A 6 -14.98 4.61 -10.49
C GLU A 6 -14.03 5.66 -9.90
N ASP A 7 -14.35 6.27 -8.75
CA ASP A 7 -13.49 7.28 -8.16
C ASP A 7 -12.13 6.66 -7.77
N PRO A 8 -10.98 7.27 -8.12
CA PRO A 8 -9.65 6.80 -7.69
C PRO A 8 -9.50 6.64 -6.17
N SER A 9 -10.28 7.39 -5.40
CA SER A 9 -10.29 7.37 -3.93
C SER A 9 -11.31 6.38 -3.36
N CYS A 10 -12.11 5.74 -4.21
CA CYS A 10 -12.99 4.65 -3.79
C CYS A 10 -12.14 3.41 -3.49
N GLY A 11 -12.26 2.90 -2.26
CA GLY A 11 -11.48 1.77 -1.79
C GLY A 11 -11.71 1.52 -0.31
N SER A 12 -10.92 0.61 0.25
CA SER A 12 -10.93 0.28 1.66
C SER A 12 -9.51 0.19 2.23
N MET A 13 -9.41 0.37 3.54
CA MET A 13 -8.21 0.13 4.33
C MET A 13 -8.61 -0.64 5.59
N ALA A 14 -7.73 -1.50 6.09
CA ALA A 14 -7.94 -2.22 7.34
C ALA A 14 -6.67 -2.20 8.19
N LEU A 15 -6.86 -1.92 9.49
CA LEU A 15 -5.86 -2.11 10.53
C LEU A 15 -6.28 -3.32 11.37
N MET A 16 -5.44 -4.35 11.40
CA MET A 16 -5.79 -5.69 11.90
C MET A 16 -4.71 -6.22 12.84
N THR A 17 -5.06 -7.23 13.63
CA THR A 17 -4.11 -8.03 14.41
C THR A 17 -4.68 -9.44 14.60
N SER A 18 -3.80 -10.42 14.79
CA SER A 18 -4.15 -11.79 15.18
C SER A 18 -4.22 -11.99 16.70
N ASP A 19 -3.81 -10.98 17.48
CA ASP A 19 -3.86 -11.05 18.93
C ASP A 19 -5.30 -11.09 19.46
N LYS A 20 -5.51 -11.78 20.58
CA LYS A 20 -6.83 -11.91 21.22
C LYS A 20 -7.08 -10.80 22.24
N ASN A 21 -6.01 -10.24 22.82
CA ASN A 21 -6.11 -9.19 23.84
C ASN A 21 -6.05 -7.83 23.15
N VAL A 22 -7.20 -7.44 22.60
CA VAL A 22 -7.34 -6.21 21.83
C VAL A 22 -8.24 -5.22 22.52
N THR A 23 -7.94 -3.95 22.30
CA THR A 23 -8.78 -2.82 22.65
C THR A 23 -8.97 -1.97 21.40
N MET A 24 -10.17 -1.48 21.15
CA MET A 24 -10.44 -0.76 19.91
C MET A 24 -11.42 0.37 20.13
N LYS A 25 -11.21 1.45 19.39
CA LYS A 25 -12.09 2.60 19.30
C LYS A 25 -12.41 2.80 17.83
N THR A 26 -13.62 2.42 17.43
CA THR A 26 -13.99 2.38 16.00
C THR A 26 -14.13 3.77 15.39
N GLU A 27 -14.41 4.78 16.22
CA GLU A 27 -14.51 6.17 15.81
C GLU A 27 -14.11 7.08 16.98
N TRP A 28 -13.18 8.01 16.75
CA TRP A 28 -12.83 9.04 17.72
C TRP A 28 -13.97 10.04 17.92
N LEU A 29 -13.97 10.74 19.05
CA LEU A 29 -14.92 11.82 19.31
C LEU A 29 -14.92 12.87 18.18
N LYS A 30 -16.10 13.13 17.62
CA LYS A 30 -16.33 14.18 16.62
C LYS A 30 -16.48 15.56 17.26
N GLY A 31 -15.49 16.01 18.02
CA GLY A 31 -15.52 17.32 18.67
C GLY A 31 -14.86 18.44 17.84
N GLY A 32 -14.47 19.52 18.52
CA GLY A 32 -13.62 20.58 17.99
C GLY A 32 -12.21 20.09 17.62
N SER A 33 -11.31 21.00 17.27
CA SER A 33 -10.03 20.68 16.61
C SER A 33 -9.20 19.58 17.30
N PHE A 34 -9.13 19.59 18.64
CA PHE A 34 -8.28 18.65 19.40
C PHE A 34 -9.08 17.69 20.28
N ASP A 35 -10.41 17.77 20.29
CA ASP A 35 -11.24 17.00 21.21
C ASP A 35 -11.11 15.49 20.99
N GLY A 36 -11.01 15.04 19.74
CA GLY A 36 -10.87 13.63 19.39
C GLY A 36 -9.55 13.01 19.88
N ILE A 37 -8.43 13.71 19.66
CA ILE A 37 -7.11 13.24 20.11
C ILE A 37 -7.00 13.32 21.64
N GLN A 38 -7.59 14.34 22.25
CA GLN A 38 -7.55 14.51 23.70
C GLN A 38 -8.37 13.42 24.40
N GLU A 39 -9.59 13.13 23.94
CA GLU A 39 -10.41 12.05 24.50
C GLU A 39 -9.73 10.69 24.33
N PHE A 40 -9.17 10.41 23.15
CA PHE A 40 -8.35 9.22 22.94
C PHE A 40 -7.19 9.12 23.96
N TRP A 41 -6.48 10.23 24.20
CA TRP A 41 -5.31 10.22 25.09
C TRP A 41 -5.70 10.14 26.57
N ASP A 42 -6.78 10.81 26.97
CA ASP A 42 -7.30 10.79 28.33
C ASP A 42 -7.87 9.41 28.71
N ASP A 43 -8.50 8.71 27.78
CA ASP A 43 -8.91 7.30 27.89
C ASP A 43 -7.66 6.40 28.00
N PHE A 44 -6.76 6.47 27.00
CA PHE A 44 -5.59 5.60 26.94
C PHE A 44 -4.65 5.70 28.13
N ARG A 45 -4.48 6.90 28.71
CA ARG A 45 -3.58 7.11 29.84
C ARG A 45 -4.13 6.59 31.18
N GLU A 46 -5.42 6.31 31.27
CA GLU A 46 -6.05 5.86 32.53
C GLU A 46 -5.61 4.43 32.87
N ASP A 47 -5.69 3.52 31.91
CA ASP A 47 -5.40 2.10 32.13
C ASP A 47 -4.64 1.42 30.97
N GLY A 48 -4.23 2.18 29.94
CA GLY A 48 -3.59 1.66 28.74
C GLY A 48 -4.55 1.00 27.75
N ARG A 49 -5.87 1.19 27.91
CA ARG A 49 -6.90 0.63 27.04
C ARG A 49 -7.74 1.74 26.42
N LEU A 50 -8.52 1.37 25.41
CA LEU A 50 -9.40 2.24 24.65
C LEU A 50 -10.84 1.76 24.80
N GLU A 51 -11.70 2.64 25.28
CA GLU A 51 -13.12 2.36 25.37
C GLU A 51 -13.79 2.44 24.00
N ALA A 52 -14.61 1.43 23.69
CA ALA A 52 -15.22 1.29 22.36
C ALA A 52 -16.24 2.39 22.04
N LYS A 53 -16.84 3.00 23.07
CA LYS A 53 -17.83 4.06 22.93
C LYS A 53 -17.30 5.34 23.53
N THR A 54 -17.40 6.42 22.78
CA THR A 54 -17.21 7.77 23.30
C THR A 54 -18.33 8.09 24.29
N THR A 55 -17.98 8.37 25.55
CA THR A 55 -18.94 8.72 26.61
C THR A 55 -19.12 10.24 26.77
N CYS A 56 -18.17 11.04 26.29
CA CYS A 56 -18.21 12.50 26.36
C CYS A 56 -18.82 13.13 25.10
N SER A 57 -19.75 14.06 25.26
CA SER A 57 -20.14 15.00 24.21
C SER A 57 -19.16 16.19 24.23
N GLY A 58 -18.47 16.44 23.12
CA GLY A 58 -17.56 17.58 23.01
C GLY A 58 -18.28 18.89 23.31
N SER A 59 -17.69 19.73 24.17
CA SER A 59 -18.24 21.05 24.52
C SER A 59 -17.96 22.14 23.48
N GLY A 60 -17.14 21.83 22.46
CA GLY A 60 -16.82 22.74 21.37
C GLY A 60 -17.96 22.85 20.36
N LYS A 61 -18.22 24.07 19.85
CA LYS A 61 -19.07 24.25 18.66
C LYS A 61 -18.52 23.35 17.55
N GLU A 62 -19.36 22.49 16.98
CA GLU A 62 -19.01 21.72 15.81
C GLU A 62 -18.46 22.67 14.74
N LEU A 63 -17.17 22.54 14.40
CA LEU A 63 -16.59 23.37 13.34
C LEU A 63 -17.35 23.09 12.03
N PRO A 64 -17.82 24.14 11.31
CA PRO A 64 -18.47 23.95 10.03
C PRO A 64 -17.40 23.66 8.98
N SER A 65 -17.14 22.39 8.67
CA SER A 65 -16.36 22.04 7.48
C SER A 65 -16.64 20.64 6.97
N ARG A 66 -16.52 20.51 5.64
CA ARG A 66 -16.64 19.30 4.82
C ARG A 66 -15.98 18.09 5.49
N GLU A 67 -16.75 17.00 5.59
CA GLU A 67 -16.33 15.62 5.88
C GLU A 67 -15.06 15.48 6.75
N LYS A 68 -15.23 15.54 8.08
CA LYS A 68 -14.14 15.21 9.02
C LYS A 68 -13.66 13.76 8.77
N PRO A 69 -12.33 13.50 8.79
CA PRO A 69 -11.82 12.14 8.65
C PRO A 69 -12.37 11.27 9.78
N LYS A 70 -12.86 10.08 9.43
CA LYS A 70 -13.21 9.06 10.42
C LYS A 70 -11.93 8.37 10.86
N ILE A 71 -11.54 8.59 12.11
CA ILE A 71 -10.33 8.02 12.71
C ILE A 71 -10.75 6.94 13.68
N GLY A 72 -10.13 5.77 13.58
CA GLY A 72 -10.26 4.68 14.53
C GLY A 72 -8.89 4.27 15.07
N SER A 73 -8.89 3.54 16.19
CA SER A 73 -7.68 3.03 16.84
C SER A 73 -7.84 1.58 17.24
N LEU A 74 -6.75 0.83 17.12
CA LEU A 74 -6.62 -0.56 17.55
C LEU A 74 -5.37 -0.64 18.43
N GLY A 75 -5.52 -1.22 19.61
CA GLY A 75 -4.44 -1.50 20.55
C GLY A 75 -4.42 -2.98 20.92
N ILE A 76 -3.24 -3.46 21.29
CA ILE A 76 -3.03 -4.79 21.87
C ILE A 76 -2.47 -4.56 23.26
N TYR A 77 -2.97 -5.29 24.25
CA TYR A 77 -2.51 -5.16 25.64
C TYR A 77 -2.16 -6.51 26.25
N HIS A 78 -1.03 -6.56 26.97
CA HIS A 78 -0.60 -7.72 27.75
C HIS A 78 0.11 -7.24 29.01
N SER A 79 0.13 -8.07 30.05
CA SER A 79 0.99 -7.86 31.23
C SER A 79 2.18 -8.80 31.12
N LEU A 80 3.39 -8.27 31.28
CA LEU A 80 4.64 -9.03 31.17
C LEU A 80 5.29 -9.19 32.54
N ASN A 81 5.80 -10.38 32.81
CA ASN A 81 6.63 -10.65 33.97
C ASN A 81 8.04 -10.08 33.79
N PRO A 82 8.84 -9.90 34.86
CA PRO A 82 10.23 -9.49 34.74
C PRO A 82 11.03 -10.44 33.82
N GLY A 83 11.59 -9.88 32.75
CA GLY A 83 12.36 -10.64 31.74
C GLY A 83 11.51 -11.37 30.70
N GLU A 84 10.19 -11.19 30.68
CA GLU A 84 9.33 -11.71 29.62
C GLU A 84 9.34 -10.79 28.40
N ASP A 85 9.51 -11.40 27.22
CA ASP A 85 9.43 -10.71 25.92
C ASP A 85 8.13 -11.08 25.20
N LYS A 86 7.53 -10.10 24.51
CA LYS A 86 6.31 -10.30 23.73
C LYS A 86 6.34 -9.54 22.42
N ILE A 87 5.86 -10.19 21.36
CA ILE A 87 5.70 -9.60 20.03
C ILE A 87 4.27 -9.07 19.90
N PHE A 88 4.15 -7.82 19.49
CA PHE A 88 2.88 -7.15 19.22
C PHE A 88 2.79 -6.92 17.70
N GLU A 89 1.97 -7.70 17.02
CA GLU A 89 1.87 -7.69 15.55
C GLU A 89 0.63 -6.93 15.09
N PHE A 90 0.84 -5.96 14.21
CA PHE A 90 -0.22 -5.19 13.55
C PHE A 90 -0.07 -5.33 12.03
N ILE A 91 -1.20 -5.37 11.35
CA ILE A 91 -1.29 -5.50 9.90
C ILE A 91 -2.06 -4.31 9.36
N LEU A 92 -1.47 -3.63 8.38
CA LEU A 92 -2.12 -2.58 7.61
C LEU A 92 -2.28 -3.07 6.17
N SER A 93 -3.53 -3.12 5.70
CA SER A 93 -3.86 -3.49 4.32
C SER A 93 -4.72 -2.40 3.67
N TRP A 94 -4.66 -2.36 2.34
CA TRP A 94 -5.44 -1.44 1.53
C TRP A 94 -5.91 -2.12 0.25
N HIS A 95 -7.01 -1.60 -0.29
CA HIS A 95 -7.59 -2.07 -1.53
C HIS A 95 -8.25 -0.89 -2.26
N PHE A 96 -7.55 -0.37 -3.26
CA PHE A 96 -8.03 0.71 -4.13
C PHE A 96 -8.06 0.20 -5.58
N PRO A 97 -9.22 -0.17 -6.12
CA PRO A 97 -9.30 -0.75 -7.45
C PRO A 97 -8.88 0.23 -8.54
N ASN A 98 -9.21 1.51 -8.40
CA ASN A 98 -9.09 2.46 -9.51
C ASN A 98 -7.77 3.22 -9.50
N ARG A 99 -6.97 3.04 -10.54
CA ARG A 99 -5.75 3.82 -10.83
C ARG A 99 -6.03 4.82 -11.95
N ILE A 100 -5.53 6.04 -11.84
CA ILE A 100 -5.62 7.03 -12.92
C ILE A 100 -4.66 6.65 -14.05
N LYS A 101 -5.17 6.61 -15.28
CA LYS A 101 -4.32 6.49 -16.49
C LYS A 101 -3.54 7.80 -16.68
N THR A 102 -2.22 7.72 -16.60
CA THR A 102 -1.35 8.91 -16.62
C THR A 102 -0.23 8.83 -17.67
N TRP A 103 -0.26 7.84 -18.56
CA TRP A 103 0.84 7.55 -19.50
C TRP A 103 0.70 8.25 -20.86
N ASP A 104 -0.44 8.88 -21.13
CA ASP A 104 -0.68 9.59 -22.40
C ASP A 104 -0.05 11.00 -22.43
N CYS A 105 0.60 11.43 -21.35
CA CYS A 105 1.13 12.78 -21.25
C CYS A 105 2.27 12.96 -20.24
N ASP A 106 3.44 13.37 -20.73
CA ASP A 106 4.67 13.64 -19.97
C ASP A 106 4.54 14.75 -18.89
N ARG A 107 3.56 15.68 -19.01
CA ARG A 107 3.42 16.86 -18.11
C ARG A 107 1.98 17.36 -17.87
N CYS A 108 0.97 16.50 -17.92
CA CYS A 108 -0.42 16.95 -17.80
C CYS A 108 -0.83 17.14 -16.34
N SER A 109 -0.72 18.38 -15.85
CA SER A 109 -1.45 18.86 -14.66
C SER A 109 -2.97 18.96 -14.88
N ARG A 110 -3.44 18.65 -16.10
CA ARG A 110 -4.84 18.70 -16.53
C ARG A 110 -5.17 17.45 -17.34
N VAL A 111 -5.20 16.30 -16.69
CA VAL A 111 -5.93 15.15 -17.26
C VAL A 111 -7.41 15.50 -17.13
N SER A 112 -7.97 16.09 -18.19
CA SER A 112 -9.31 16.69 -18.20
C SER A 112 -10.45 15.67 -18.16
N GLU A 113 -10.15 14.38 -18.22
CA GLU A 113 -11.08 13.30 -17.91
C GLU A 113 -10.26 12.22 -17.18
N LYS A 114 -10.50 12.03 -15.88
CA LYS A 114 -9.76 11.05 -15.06
C LYS A 114 -10.21 9.63 -15.47
N GLU A 115 -9.77 9.18 -16.64
CA GLU A 115 -9.96 7.80 -17.02
C GLU A 115 -9.19 6.91 -16.04
N THR A 116 -9.89 5.92 -15.50
CA THR A 116 -9.32 4.97 -14.55
C THR A 116 -9.09 3.63 -15.23
N ILE A 117 -8.16 2.87 -14.66
CA ILE A 117 -7.93 1.46 -14.96
C ILE A 117 -7.88 0.69 -13.65
N GLY A 118 -8.34 -0.56 -13.65
CA GLY A 118 -8.21 -1.42 -12.49
C GLY A 118 -6.74 -1.72 -12.15
N ASN A 119 -6.42 -1.78 -10.85
CA ASN A 119 -5.17 -2.36 -10.37
C ASN A 119 -5.28 -3.90 -10.40
N TYR A 120 -4.20 -4.60 -10.76
CA TYR A 120 -4.23 -6.07 -10.81
C TYR A 120 -4.65 -6.72 -9.49
N TYR A 121 -4.20 -6.22 -8.35
CA TYR A 121 -4.53 -6.85 -7.06
C TYR A 121 -6.03 -6.80 -6.75
N SER A 122 -6.80 -5.89 -7.37
CA SER A 122 -8.25 -5.82 -7.15
C SER A 122 -9.05 -6.85 -7.92
N SER A 123 -8.42 -7.57 -8.86
CA SER A 123 -9.03 -8.78 -9.44
C SER A 123 -8.82 -10.02 -8.56
N LEU A 124 -7.89 -9.96 -7.60
CA LEU A 124 -7.57 -11.07 -6.70
C LEU A 124 -8.33 -11.01 -5.37
N PHE A 125 -8.68 -9.82 -4.90
CA PHE A 125 -9.31 -9.60 -3.60
C PHE A 125 -10.47 -8.63 -3.72
N GLU A 126 -11.50 -8.84 -2.89
CA GLU A 126 -12.70 -8.00 -2.86
C GLU A 126 -12.47 -6.67 -2.13
N ASP A 127 -11.70 -6.70 -1.03
CA ASP A 127 -11.46 -5.55 -0.17
C ASP A 127 -10.17 -5.69 0.66
N ALA A 128 -9.83 -4.64 1.42
CA ALA A 128 -8.64 -4.63 2.28
C ALA A 128 -8.70 -5.65 3.41
N TRP A 129 -9.90 -6.02 3.88
CA TRP A 129 -10.08 -7.03 4.91
C TRP A 129 -9.67 -8.40 4.38
N LYS A 130 -10.10 -8.77 3.17
CA LYS A 130 -9.70 -10.01 2.49
C LYS A 130 -8.20 -10.07 2.22
N VAL A 131 -7.59 -8.96 1.83
CA VAL A 131 -6.12 -8.86 1.70
C VAL A 131 -5.44 -9.17 3.04
N GLY A 132 -5.91 -8.57 4.13
CA GLY A 132 -5.36 -8.80 5.47
C GLY A 132 -5.58 -10.22 5.98
N GLN A 133 -6.76 -10.80 5.76
CA GLN A 133 -7.06 -12.20 6.07
C GLN A 133 -6.10 -13.15 5.34
N TYR A 134 -5.92 -12.95 4.03
CA TYR A 134 -4.98 -13.74 3.25
C TYR A 134 -3.55 -13.66 3.80
N LEU A 135 -3.09 -12.46 4.17
CA LEU A 135 -1.77 -12.26 4.77
C LEU A 135 -1.64 -13.04 6.09
N ILE A 136 -2.61 -12.95 7.00
CA ILE A 136 -2.59 -13.68 8.28
C ILE A 136 -2.54 -15.20 8.04
N GLU A 137 -3.42 -15.71 7.18
CA GLU A 137 -3.53 -17.14 6.88
C GLU A 137 -2.28 -17.71 6.21
N ASN A 138 -1.51 -16.87 5.50
CA ASN A 138 -0.34 -17.27 4.73
C ASN A 138 0.98 -16.71 5.26
N MET A 139 0.98 -16.08 6.44
CA MET A 139 2.11 -15.29 6.94
C MET A 139 3.41 -16.09 6.94
N GLU A 140 3.37 -17.31 7.49
CA GLU A 140 4.55 -18.17 7.59
C GLU A 140 5.18 -18.42 6.22
N ARG A 141 4.36 -18.74 5.20
CA ARG A 141 4.86 -19.02 3.84
C ARG A 141 5.45 -17.76 3.21
N LEU A 142 4.77 -16.62 3.34
CA LEU A 142 5.17 -15.34 2.74
C LEU A 142 6.45 -14.79 3.38
N GLU A 143 6.53 -14.84 4.71
CA GLU A 143 7.71 -14.43 5.47
C GLU A 143 8.89 -15.35 5.18
N ARG A 144 8.67 -16.68 5.20
CA ARG A 144 9.71 -17.67 4.89
C ARG A 144 10.33 -17.41 3.53
N ALA A 145 9.51 -17.25 2.48
CA ALA A 145 9.99 -16.96 1.13
C ALA A 145 10.81 -15.64 1.07
N SER A 146 10.35 -14.59 1.76
CA SER A 146 11.06 -13.31 1.84
C SER A 146 12.41 -13.45 2.55
N ARG A 147 12.46 -14.20 3.65
CA ARG A 147 13.70 -14.47 4.40
C ARG A 147 14.65 -15.40 3.66
N ASP A 148 14.14 -16.38 2.91
CA ASP A 148 14.94 -17.25 2.06
C ASP A 148 15.63 -16.44 0.95
N PHE A 149 14.88 -15.56 0.27
CA PHE A 149 15.45 -14.65 -0.72
C PHE A 149 16.51 -13.74 -0.10
N HIS A 150 16.21 -13.11 1.03
CA HIS A 150 17.17 -12.28 1.76
C HIS A 150 18.44 -13.07 2.12
N ARG A 151 18.30 -14.26 2.71
CA ARG A 151 19.46 -15.11 3.04
C ARG A 151 20.27 -15.46 1.79
N ALA A 152 19.63 -15.86 0.70
CA ALA A 152 20.31 -16.21 -0.54
C ALA A 152 21.14 -15.04 -1.09
N LEU A 153 20.60 -13.82 -1.05
CA LEU A 153 21.31 -12.63 -1.52
C LEU A 153 22.44 -12.21 -0.56
N PHE A 154 22.17 -12.11 0.74
CA PHE A 154 23.10 -11.57 1.73
C PHE A 154 24.14 -12.58 2.25
N SER A 155 23.97 -13.87 1.99
CA SER A 155 25.01 -14.90 2.23
C SER A 155 25.96 -15.09 1.04
N SER A 156 25.79 -14.28 -0.02
CA SER A 156 26.69 -14.26 -1.17
C SER A 156 28.12 -13.89 -0.77
N THR A 157 29.09 -14.36 -1.55
CA THR A 157 30.51 -14.02 -1.38
C THR A 157 30.90 -12.68 -2.00
N LEU A 158 29.92 -11.93 -2.54
CA LEU A 158 30.15 -10.59 -3.08
C LEU A 158 30.49 -9.59 -1.97
N PRO A 159 31.26 -8.53 -2.27
CA PRO A 159 31.49 -7.46 -1.31
C PRO A 159 30.18 -6.81 -0.83
N CYS A 160 30.10 -6.44 0.45
CA CYS A 160 28.87 -5.93 1.05
C CYS A 160 28.28 -4.71 0.32
N TYR A 161 29.11 -3.80 -0.18
CA TYR A 161 28.66 -2.62 -0.94
C TYR A 161 28.01 -2.99 -2.29
N VAL A 162 28.39 -4.13 -2.89
CA VAL A 162 27.75 -4.64 -4.11
C VAL A 162 26.37 -5.20 -3.78
N ILE A 163 26.28 -5.98 -2.69
CA ILE A 163 24.99 -6.52 -2.22
C ILE A 163 24.03 -5.39 -1.88
N ASP A 164 24.50 -4.35 -1.19
CA ASP A 164 23.71 -3.18 -0.84
C ASP A 164 23.19 -2.45 -2.09
N ALA A 165 24.05 -2.24 -3.09
CA ALA A 165 23.64 -1.65 -4.36
C ALA A 165 22.60 -2.49 -5.10
N ILE A 166 22.77 -3.82 -5.17
CA ILE A 166 21.80 -4.72 -5.80
C ILE A 166 20.46 -4.71 -5.05
N ALA A 167 20.49 -4.90 -3.74
CA ALA A 167 19.31 -4.91 -2.88
C ALA A 167 18.52 -3.60 -3.01
N SER A 168 19.21 -2.46 -3.01
CA SER A 168 18.59 -1.15 -3.16
C SER A 168 17.86 -1.00 -4.49
N ASN A 169 18.45 -1.50 -5.59
CA ASN A 169 17.82 -1.42 -6.92
C ASN A 169 16.60 -2.33 -7.07
N ILE A 170 16.53 -3.45 -6.35
CA ILE A 170 15.36 -4.35 -6.37
C ILE A 170 14.10 -3.64 -5.82
N THR A 171 14.26 -2.69 -4.89
CA THR A 171 13.14 -2.01 -4.24
C THR A 171 12.27 -1.19 -5.20
N VAL A 172 12.81 -0.78 -6.35
CA VAL A 172 12.08 -0.07 -7.42
C VAL A 172 10.88 -0.88 -7.92
N LEU A 173 10.95 -2.22 -7.90
CA LEU A 173 9.82 -3.09 -8.28
C LEU A 173 8.62 -3.00 -7.34
N ARG A 174 8.84 -2.49 -6.12
CA ARG A 174 7.82 -2.31 -5.09
C ARG A 174 7.49 -0.84 -4.83
N SER A 175 8.01 0.07 -5.64
CA SER A 175 7.70 1.50 -5.59
C SER A 175 6.52 1.84 -6.53
N PRO A 176 6.00 3.08 -6.49
CA PRO A 176 5.02 3.56 -7.46
C PRO A 176 5.49 3.56 -8.92
N THR A 177 6.79 3.34 -9.17
CA THR A 177 7.39 3.26 -10.51
C THR A 177 6.84 2.06 -11.29
N CYS A 178 6.60 0.93 -10.64
CA CYS A 178 6.11 -0.27 -11.27
C CYS A 178 4.67 -0.57 -10.85
N PHE A 179 3.83 -1.02 -11.78
CA PHE A 179 2.46 -1.39 -11.47
C PHE A 179 1.95 -2.46 -12.43
N ARG A 180 0.84 -3.10 -12.03
CA ARG A 180 0.12 -4.04 -12.89
C ARG A 180 -1.31 -3.59 -13.02
N ILE A 181 -1.81 -3.58 -14.25
CA ILE A 181 -3.21 -3.24 -14.54
C ILE A 181 -4.10 -4.48 -14.46
N GLU A 182 -5.42 -4.29 -14.51
CA GLU A 182 -6.45 -5.29 -14.21
C GLU A 182 -6.25 -6.64 -14.89
N ASP A 183 -5.85 -6.63 -16.17
CA ASP A 183 -5.61 -7.82 -16.98
C ASP A 183 -4.31 -8.58 -16.62
N GLY A 184 -3.52 -8.02 -15.70
CA GLY A 184 -2.25 -8.56 -15.23
C GLY A 184 -1.03 -7.99 -15.94
N THR A 185 -1.20 -7.14 -16.95
CA THR A 185 -0.11 -6.52 -17.71
C THR A 185 0.80 -5.71 -16.79
N PHE A 186 2.11 -5.96 -16.89
CA PHE A 186 3.13 -5.24 -16.13
C PHE A 186 3.60 -4.01 -16.90
N LEU A 187 3.57 -2.87 -16.22
CA LEU A 187 3.96 -1.57 -16.74
C LEU A 187 4.86 -0.87 -15.73
N GLY A 188 5.66 0.06 -16.20
CA GLY A 188 6.45 0.89 -15.30
C GLY A 188 6.83 2.22 -15.92
N TRP A 189 7.02 3.22 -15.08
CA TRP A 189 7.50 4.53 -15.50
C TRP A 189 9.02 4.55 -15.63
N GLU A 190 9.57 5.54 -16.33
CA GLU A 190 11.00 5.87 -16.22
C GLU A 190 11.36 6.26 -14.77
N GLY A 191 10.47 6.98 -14.11
CA GLY A 191 10.58 7.42 -12.72
C GLY A 191 9.25 8.02 -12.26
N CYS A 192 9.21 8.60 -11.06
CA CYS A 192 8.01 9.23 -10.53
C CYS A 192 8.31 10.65 -10.04
N HIS A 193 7.36 11.55 -10.31
CA HIS A 193 7.21 12.83 -9.61
C HIS A 193 6.35 12.61 -8.34
N ASP A 194 6.07 13.69 -7.61
CA ASP A 194 5.26 13.63 -6.38
C ASP A 194 3.85 13.04 -6.58
N THR A 195 3.25 13.27 -7.76
CA THR A 195 1.85 12.91 -8.02
C THR A 195 1.62 12.18 -9.36
N THR A 196 2.64 12.04 -10.20
CA THR A 196 2.52 11.44 -11.54
C THR A 196 3.75 10.61 -11.90
N GLY A 197 3.59 9.67 -12.83
CA GLY A 197 4.72 9.08 -13.53
C GLY A 197 5.54 10.13 -14.28
N CYS A 198 6.79 9.79 -14.59
CA CYS A 198 7.63 10.52 -15.53
C CYS A 198 7.53 9.84 -16.90
N CYS A 199 7.38 10.64 -17.97
CA CYS A 199 7.34 10.19 -19.36
C CYS A 199 6.16 9.27 -19.71
N PHE A 200 6.22 8.63 -20.89
CA PHE A 200 5.11 7.93 -21.54
C PHE A 200 5.01 6.45 -21.15
N GLY A 201 4.99 6.14 -19.86
CA GLY A 201 4.87 4.75 -19.38
C GLY A 201 6.17 3.95 -19.52
N SER A 202 6.08 2.74 -20.08
CA SER A 202 7.15 1.73 -20.17
C SER A 202 8.23 2.08 -21.21
N CYS A 203 8.83 3.27 -21.12
CA CYS A 203 9.77 3.77 -22.11
C CYS A 203 10.94 2.80 -22.37
N THR A 204 10.98 2.24 -23.58
CA THR A 204 11.94 1.19 -24.00
C THR A 204 13.40 1.60 -23.82
N HIS A 205 13.73 2.88 -24.00
CA HIS A 205 15.09 3.39 -23.80
C HIS A 205 15.59 3.28 -22.35
N VAL A 206 14.71 3.15 -21.36
CA VAL A 206 15.06 2.87 -19.95
C VAL A 206 14.93 1.37 -19.68
N TRP A 207 13.79 0.81 -20.03
CA TRP A 207 13.42 -0.56 -19.67
C TRP A 207 14.24 -1.62 -20.41
N ASN A 208 14.92 -1.30 -21.52
CA ASN A 208 15.91 -2.18 -22.14
C ASN A 208 17.16 -2.40 -21.28
N TYR A 209 17.52 -1.44 -20.41
CA TYR A 209 18.65 -1.59 -19.48
C TYR A 209 18.26 -2.30 -18.19
N ALA A 210 16.96 -2.30 -17.84
CA ALA A 210 16.47 -2.91 -16.62
C ALA A 210 16.47 -4.44 -16.75
N GLN A 211 17.30 -5.12 -15.96
CA GLN A 211 17.42 -6.59 -16.00
C GLN A 211 16.77 -7.28 -14.80
N THR A 212 16.53 -6.57 -13.70
CA THR A 212 16.08 -7.17 -12.43
C THR A 212 14.76 -7.93 -12.56
N VAL A 213 13.78 -7.40 -13.30
CA VAL A 213 12.47 -8.06 -13.49
C VAL A 213 12.63 -9.37 -14.25
N ALA A 214 13.46 -9.40 -15.30
CA ALA A 214 13.72 -10.61 -16.08
C ALA A 214 14.24 -11.77 -15.22
N PHE A 215 15.13 -11.49 -14.26
CA PHE A 215 15.73 -12.51 -13.40
C PHE A 215 14.84 -12.91 -12.21
N LEU A 216 14.10 -11.97 -11.62
CA LEU A 216 13.29 -12.25 -10.43
C LEU A 216 11.84 -12.63 -10.74
N PHE A 217 11.26 -12.05 -11.79
CA PHE A 217 9.86 -12.20 -12.18
C PHE A 217 9.70 -12.27 -13.72
N PRO A 218 10.25 -13.32 -14.37
CA PRO A 218 10.34 -13.40 -15.83
C PRO A 218 9.00 -13.27 -16.56
N GLU A 219 7.91 -13.72 -15.96
CA GLU A 219 6.56 -13.58 -16.55
C GLU A 219 6.12 -12.11 -16.64
N LEU A 220 6.49 -11.27 -15.66
CA LEU A 220 6.20 -9.84 -15.67
C LEU A 220 7.00 -9.12 -16.76
N GLU A 221 8.28 -9.47 -16.88
CA GLU A 221 9.15 -8.94 -17.95
C GLU A 221 8.58 -9.29 -19.33
N GLN A 222 8.20 -10.55 -19.55
CA GLN A 222 7.61 -11.00 -20.81
C GLN A 222 6.31 -10.27 -21.13
N SER A 223 5.51 -9.93 -20.12
CA SER A 223 4.30 -9.14 -20.32
C SER A 223 4.62 -7.75 -20.87
N MET A 224 5.63 -7.06 -20.32
CA MET A 224 6.05 -5.75 -20.83
C MET A 224 6.61 -5.84 -22.26
N ARG A 225 7.45 -6.85 -22.55
CA ARG A 225 8.01 -7.06 -23.90
C ARG A 225 6.93 -7.38 -24.94
N LYS A 226 5.84 -8.04 -24.54
CA LYS A 226 4.68 -8.27 -25.42
C LYS A 226 3.91 -6.99 -25.72
N VAL A 227 3.78 -6.07 -24.76
CA VAL A 227 3.18 -4.75 -25.00
C VAL A 227 4.01 -3.99 -26.01
N GLU A 228 5.33 -3.92 -25.79
CA GLU A 228 6.28 -3.27 -26.70
C GLU A 228 6.15 -3.82 -28.13
N PHE A 229 6.23 -5.14 -28.30
CA PHE A 229 6.20 -5.77 -29.62
C PHE A 229 4.86 -5.66 -30.37
N ASN A 230 3.73 -5.65 -29.65
CA ASN A 230 2.40 -5.69 -30.29
C ASN A 230 1.69 -4.33 -30.36
N LEU A 231 2.06 -3.37 -29.50
CA LEU A 231 1.33 -2.11 -29.33
C LEU A 231 2.20 -0.86 -29.48
N GLU A 232 3.51 -0.95 -29.29
CA GLU A 232 4.42 0.23 -29.34
C GLU A 232 5.17 0.38 -30.67
N THR A 233 4.90 -0.49 -31.64
CA THR A 233 5.37 -0.40 -33.03
C THR A 233 4.19 -0.16 -33.96
N ASP A 234 4.39 0.57 -35.05
CA ASP A 234 3.35 0.74 -36.08
C ASP A 234 3.42 -0.38 -37.12
N GLU A 235 2.65 -0.27 -38.22
CA GLU A 235 2.66 -1.29 -39.28
C GLU A 235 4.00 -1.37 -40.04
N GLU A 236 4.86 -0.36 -39.94
CA GLU A 236 6.19 -0.30 -40.58
C GLU A 236 7.33 -0.68 -39.62
N GLY A 237 7.05 -0.77 -38.30
CA GLY A 237 8.00 -1.16 -37.26
C GLY A 237 8.42 0.01 -36.39
#